data_AF-A0A9E4VTK0-F1
#
_entry.id   AF-A0A9E4VTK0-F1
#
_cell.length_a   1.000
_cell.length_b   1.000
_cell.length_c   1.000
_cell.angle_alpha   90.00
_cell.angle_beta   90.00
_cell.angle_gamma   90.00
#
_symmetry.space_group_name_H-M   'P 1'
#
loop_
_entity.id
_entity.type
_entity.pdbx_description
1 polymer ?
#
loop_
_entity_poly.entity_id
_entity_poly.type
_entity_poly.pdbx_seq_one_letter_code
_entity_poly.pdbx_strand_id
1 'polypeptide(L)'
;GIAGAESRRTSERVKANMSRAVQKGVHAARAPFGLKRVYQGRETKWEIDPLEAPVLREMYRLAVEENLGYKRIGDTLTQMGYRARGGRPFASFTVQRILSNEALVGTLAYGKHPRKGNPQPEIVRVKDFFPAILSEDEWQRLQDRQTIRRETGRGRTHSSFYLLSGIARCGHCGGPMTGKAGAPYKGKQYLNYRCSRSTKSRELCSFYNSHSAPKLERAVLEYLGQFSDPELVQAHLAAAETQEIKSRESELEDVERALKDLEAQFTKHLDFLKRDILNEKEFVKANEACRSQVEGLQIRQNELDRWVEKQSGITSAAERLPGEIKTFLEDFQGMDVRRQKSHLQTLLKAAYVYGHDTIELEFRK
;
A
#
# COMPACT_ATOMS: atom_id res chain seq x y z
N GLY A 1 24.25 -22.37 -5.61
CA GLY A 1 23.72 -23.74 -5.46
C GLY A 1 23.11 -24.22 -6.76
N ILE A 2 23.40 -25.44 -7.16
CA ILE A 2 23.02 -26.06 -8.45
C ILE A 2 21.49 -26.02 -8.68
N ALA A 3 20.69 -26.18 -7.62
CA ALA A 3 19.23 -26.05 -7.64
C ALA A 3 18.73 -24.67 -8.09
N GLY A 4 19.46 -23.59 -7.80
CA GLY A 4 19.11 -22.23 -8.22
C GLY A 4 19.38 -21.97 -9.70
N ALA A 5 20.38 -22.65 -10.28
CA ALA A 5 20.70 -22.54 -11.71
C ALA A 5 19.74 -23.37 -12.58
N GLU A 6 19.31 -24.53 -12.09
CA GLU A 6 18.34 -25.39 -12.75
C GLU A 6 16.92 -24.79 -12.74
N SER A 7 16.55 -24.12 -11.65
CA SER A 7 15.32 -23.34 -11.54
C SER A 7 15.27 -22.18 -12.55
N ARG A 8 16.34 -21.36 -12.64
CA ARG A 8 16.41 -20.26 -13.63
C ARG A 8 16.27 -20.74 -15.08
N ARG A 9 16.97 -21.81 -15.46
CA ARG A 9 16.89 -22.40 -16.81
C ARG A 9 15.49 -22.92 -17.14
N THR A 10 14.80 -23.49 -16.14
CA THR A 10 13.42 -23.97 -16.31
C THR A 10 12.46 -22.80 -16.53
N SER A 11 12.62 -21.72 -15.78
CA SER A 11 11.80 -20.52 -15.91
C SER A 11 12.01 -19.76 -17.22
N GLU A 12 13.26 -19.63 -17.67
CA GLU A 12 13.58 -19.07 -18.99
C GLU A 12 12.96 -19.90 -20.12
N ARG A 13 13.00 -21.23 -20.01
CA ARG A 13 12.41 -22.15 -20.99
C ARG A 13 10.88 -22.11 -20.97
N VAL A 14 10.25 -21.95 -19.80
CA VAL A 14 8.80 -21.73 -19.66
C VAL A 14 8.39 -20.37 -20.23
N LYS A 15 9.15 -19.30 -19.96
CA LYS A 15 8.94 -17.96 -20.56
C LYS A 15 9.03 -18.01 -22.09
N ALA A 16 10.07 -18.66 -22.64
CA ALA A 16 10.25 -18.80 -24.08
C ALA A 16 9.17 -19.67 -24.74
N ASN A 17 8.80 -20.81 -24.12
CA ASN A 17 7.72 -21.66 -24.62
C ASN A 17 6.35 -20.97 -24.52
N MET A 18 6.12 -20.17 -23.49
CA MET A 18 4.89 -19.42 -23.32
C MET A 18 4.82 -18.23 -24.28
N SER A 19 5.92 -17.49 -24.49
CA SER A 19 6.00 -16.46 -25.53
C SER A 19 5.67 -17.04 -26.92
N ARG A 20 6.07 -18.30 -27.18
CA ARG A 20 5.69 -19.04 -28.40
C ARG A 20 4.23 -19.50 -28.39
N ALA A 21 3.67 -19.88 -27.24
CA ALA A 21 2.25 -20.23 -27.09
C ALA A 21 1.32 -18.99 -27.18
N VAL A 22 1.82 -17.83 -26.76
CA VAL A 22 1.22 -16.50 -26.89
C VAL A 22 1.08 -16.12 -28.36
N GLN A 23 2.15 -16.27 -29.15
CA GLN A 23 2.10 -16.11 -30.61
C GLN A 23 1.12 -17.08 -31.28
N LYS A 24 0.87 -18.25 -30.68
CA LYS A 24 -0.07 -19.25 -31.21
C LYS A 24 -1.49 -19.15 -30.64
N GLY A 25 -1.77 -18.21 -29.73
CA GLY A 25 -3.08 -18.03 -29.08
C GLY A 25 -3.53 -19.20 -28.19
N VAL A 26 -2.68 -20.20 -27.94
CA VAL A 26 -3.08 -21.44 -27.26
C VAL A 26 -3.00 -21.25 -25.75
N HIS A 27 -4.06 -20.67 -25.18
CA HIS A 27 -4.34 -20.76 -23.75
C HIS A 27 -5.61 -21.58 -23.52
N ALA A 28 -5.48 -22.76 -22.91
CA ALA A 28 -6.57 -23.71 -22.68
C ALA A 28 -7.43 -23.40 -21.43
N ALA A 29 -7.38 -22.18 -20.89
CA ALA A 29 -8.30 -21.78 -19.81
C ALA A 29 -9.54 -21.07 -20.36
N ARG A 30 -10.62 -21.15 -19.58
CA ARG A 30 -11.80 -20.31 -19.74
C ARG A 30 -11.39 -18.84 -19.80
N ALA A 31 -12.01 -18.08 -20.70
CA ALA A 31 -11.77 -16.64 -20.84
C ALA A 31 -11.86 -15.92 -19.48
N PRO A 32 -11.04 -14.92 -19.18
CA PRO A 32 -11.29 -14.00 -18.07
C PRO A 32 -12.69 -13.36 -18.17
N PHE A 33 -13.26 -12.92 -17.06
CA PHE A 33 -14.55 -12.20 -17.08
C PHE A 33 -14.38 -10.85 -17.77
N GLY A 34 -15.33 -10.44 -18.60
CA GLY A 34 -15.21 -9.23 -19.44
C GLY A 34 -14.52 -9.45 -20.78
N LEU A 35 -14.00 -10.67 -21.02
CA LEU A 35 -13.35 -11.05 -22.28
C LEU A 35 -14.04 -12.28 -22.88
N LYS A 36 -14.08 -12.32 -24.21
CA LYS A 36 -14.53 -13.47 -24.99
C LYS A 36 -13.40 -13.98 -25.88
N ARG A 37 -13.43 -15.29 -26.12
CA ARG A 37 -12.49 -15.96 -27.03
C ARG A 37 -13.10 -16.00 -28.43
N VAL A 38 -12.37 -15.54 -29.43
CA VAL A 38 -12.79 -15.55 -30.84
C VAL A 38 -11.80 -16.38 -31.64
N TYR A 39 -12.33 -17.23 -32.52
CA TYR A 39 -11.53 -18.07 -33.41
C TYR A 39 -11.43 -17.41 -34.78
N GLN A 40 -10.21 -17.12 -35.21
CA GLN A 40 -9.91 -16.67 -36.57
C GLN A 40 -9.12 -17.77 -37.27
N GLY A 41 -9.83 -18.70 -37.90
CA GLY A 41 -9.22 -19.90 -38.48
C GLY A 41 -8.58 -20.80 -37.42
N ARG A 42 -7.26 -20.99 -37.50
CA ARG A 42 -6.46 -21.76 -36.51
C ARG A 42 -5.95 -20.90 -35.35
N GLU A 43 -6.11 -19.60 -35.42
CA GLU A 43 -5.65 -18.67 -34.39
C GLU A 43 -6.77 -18.37 -33.39
N THR A 44 -6.36 -18.18 -32.14
CA THR A 44 -7.24 -17.75 -31.05
C THR A 44 -6.92 -16.31 -30.69
N LYS A 45 -7.92 -15.43 -30.78
CA LYS A 45 -7.83 -14.04 -30.33
C LYS A 45 -8.77 -13.77 -29.15
N TRP A 46 -8.42 -12.74 -28.40
CA TRP A 46 -9.21 -12.26 -27.27
C TRP A 46 -9.83 -10.92 -27.63
N GLU A 47 -11.14 -10.80 -27.42
CA GLU A 47 -11.88 -9.56 -27.63
C GLU A 47 -12.58 -9.18 -26.33
N ILE A 48 -12.85 -7.89 -26.17
CA ILE A 48 -13.70 -7.39 -25.09
C ILE A 48 -15.12 -7.91 -25.31
N ASP A 49 -15.69 -8.48 -24.26
CA ASP A 49 -17.07 -8.97 -24.28
C ASP A 49 -18.02 -7.77 -24.07
N PRO A 50 -18.91 -7.45 -25.03
CA PRO A 50 -19.78 -6.28 -24.94
C PRO A 50 -20.83 -6.41 -23.82
N LEU A 51 -21.10 -7.61 -23.31
CA LEU A 51 -22.06 -7.85 -22.22
C LEU A 51 -21.36 -7.87 -20.86
N GLU A 52 -20.19 -8.51 -20.76
CA GLU A 52 -19.49 -8.65 -19.48
C GLU A 52 -18.59 -7.48 -19.12
N ALA A 53 -17.98 -6.81 -20.11
CA ALA A 53 -17.07 -5.70 -19.85
C ALA A 53 -17.75 -4.50 -19.17
N PRO A 54 -18.98 -4.10 -19.53
CA PRO A 54 -19.72 -3.08 -18.79
C PRO A 54 -19.97 -3.47 -17.32
N VAL A 55 -20.28 -4.75 -17.06
CA VAL A 55 -20.48 -5.25 -15.69
C VAL A 55 -19.18 -5.19 -14.89
N LEU A 56 -18.03 -5.48 -15.53
CA LEU A 56 -16.71 -5.36 -14.90
C LEU A 56 -16.36 -3.90 -14.61
N ARG A 57 -16.64 -2.98 -15.54
CA ARG A 57 -16.49 -1.53 -15.31
C ARG A 57 -17.36 -1.04 -14.14
N GLU A 58 -18.58 -1.55 -14.01
CA GLU A 58 -19.44 -1.27 -12.85
C GLU A 58 -18.88 -1.89 -11.56
N MET A 59 -18.33 -3.11 -11.59
CA MET A 59 -17.62 -3.68 -10.44
C MET A 59 -16.45 -2.79 -10.01
N TYR A 60 -15.68 -2.26 -10.96
CA TYR A 60 -14.59 -1.33 -10.69
C TYR A 60 -15.11 -0.05 -10.01
N ARG A 61 -16.14 0.59 -10.58
CA ARG A 61 -16.79 1.79 -10.02
C ARG A 61 -17.27 1.56 -8.58
N LEU A 62 -18.02 0.47 -8.35
CA LEU A 62 -18.53 0.08 -7.04
C LEU A 62 -17.38 -0.23 -6.04
N ALA A 63 -16.26 -0.74 -6.53
CA ALA A 63 -15.10 -1.04 -5.70
C ALA A 63 -14.26 0.21 -5.40
N VAL A 64 -14.00 1.08 -6.35
CA VAL A 64 -13.01 2.17 -6.20
C VAL A 64 -13.66 3.47 -5.76
N GLU A 65 -14.78 3.84 -6.38
CA GLU A 65 -15.48 5.11 -6.12
C GLU A 65 -16.42 4.96 -4.93
N GLU A 66 -17.23 3.88 -4.92
CA GLU A 66 -18.24 3.66 -3.88
C GLU A 66 -17.70 2.91 -2.64
N ASN A 67 -16.48 2.38 -2.75
CA ASN A 67 -15.80 1.60 -1.72
C ASN A 67 -16.68 0.49 -1.09
N LEU A 68 -17.46 -0.20 -1.92
CA LEU A 68 -18.25 -1.33 -1.47
C LEU A 68 -17.38 -2.56 -1.25
N GLY A 69 -17.67 -3.30 -0.17
CA GLY A 69 -17.10 -4.62 0.04
C GLY A 69 -17.62 -5.62 -0.99
N TYR A 70 -16.83 -6.63 -1.33
CA TYR A 70 -17.13 -7.59 -2.40
C TYR A 70 -18.51 -8.26 -2.30
N LYS A 71 -19.00 -8.53 -1.08
CA LYS A 71 -20.37 -9.02 -0.88
C LYS A 71 -21.42 -8.00 -1.35
N ARG A 72 -21.33 -6.75 -0.90
CA ARG A 72 -22.25 -5.68 -1.31
C ARG A 72 -22.18 -5.41 -2.80
N ILE A 73 -20.98 -5.46 -3.39
CA ILE A 73 -20.84 -5.36 -4.86
C ILE A 73 -21.66 -6.47 -5.54
N GLY A 74 -21.52 -7.72 -5.08
CA GLY A 74 -22.28 -8.84 -5.63
C GLY A 74 -23.80 -8.69 -5.47
N ASP A 75 -24.25 -8.24 -4.30
CA ASP A 75 -25.66 -7.99 -4.00
C ASP A 75 -26.21 -6.85 -4.88
N THR A 76 -25.48 -5.74 -5.01
CA THR A 76 -25.84 -4.58 -5.85
C THR A 76 -25.95 -4.98 -7.32
N LEU A 77 -24.97 -5.69 -7.87
CA LEU A 77 -25.04 -6.18 -9.25
C LEU A 77 -26.22 -7.11 -9.48
N THR A 78 -26.54 -7.95 -8.48
CA THR A 78 -27.69 -8.86 -8.55
C THR A 78 -29.01 -8.08 -8.58
N GLN A 79 -29.13 -7.00 -7.79
CA GLN A 79 -30.28 -6.09 -7.79
C GLN A 79 -30.42 -5.31 -9.10
N MET A 80 -29.31 -4.94 -9.74
CA MET A 80 -29.29 -4.33 -11.08
C MET A 80 -29.63 -5.33 -12.21
N GLY A 81 -29.90 -6.59 -11.89
CA GLY A 81 -30.26 -7.63 -12.86
C GLY A 81 -29.06 -8.41 -13.45
N TYR A 82 -27.83 -8.05 -13.11
CA TYR A 82 -26.65 -8.76 -13.60
C TYR A 82 -26.47 -10.12 -12.92
N ARG A 83 -25.91 -11.08 -13.65
CA ARG A 83 -25.61 -12.44 -13.15
C ARG A 83 -24.21 -12.86 -13.53
N ALA A 84 -23.61 -13.70 -12.70
CA ALA A 84 -22.35 -14.34 -13.02
C ALA A 84 -22.57 -15.39 -14.13
N ARG A 85 -21.49 -15.79 -14.79
CA ARG A 85 -21.53 -16.87 -15.78
C ARG A 85 -22.15 -18.13 -15.17
N GLY A 86 -23.19 -18.67 -15.81
CA GLY A 86 -24.01 -19.77 -15.28
C GLY A 86 -25.27 -19.32 -14.54
N GLY A 87 -25.65 -18.04 -14.63
CA GLY A 87 -26.94 -17.52 -14.18
C GLY A 87 -27.07 -17.26 -12.68
N ARG A 88 -26.03 -17.56 -11.89
CA ARG A 88 -26.05 -17.38 -10.43
C ARG A 88 -25.73 -15.93 -10.03
N PRO A 89 -26.18 -15.48 -8.85
CA PRO A 89 -25.73 -14.20 -8.26
C PRO A 89 -24.20 -14.13 -8.11
N PHE A 90 -23.66 -12.91 -8.11
CA PHE A 90 -22.23 -12.70 -7.89
C PHE A 90 -21.84 -12.96 -6.43
N ALA A 91 -21.22 -14.10 -6.17
CA ALA A 91 -20.65 -14.38 -4.85
C ALA A 91 -19.45 -13.45 -4.54
N SER A 92 -19.27 -13.10 -3.26
CA SER A 92 -18.15 -12.25 -2.79
C SER A 92 -16.78 -12.72 -3.28
N PHE A 93 -16.52 -14.03 -3.26
CA PHE A 93 -15.26 -14.60 -3.74
C PHE A 93 -15.09 -14.45 -5.26
N THR A 94 -16.19 -14.55 -6.02
CA THR A 94 -16.17 -14.35 -7.48
C THR A 94 -15.78 -12.92 -7.83
N VAL A 95 -16.39 -11.93 -7.15
CA VAL A 95 -16.06 -10.50 -7.33
C VAL A 95 -14.59 -10.25 -7.00
N GLN A 96 -14.11 -10.75 -5.85
CA GLN A 96 -12.71 -10.62 -5.46
C GLN A 96 -11.77 -11.21 -6.53
N ARG A 97 -12.07 -12.40 -7.04
CA ARG A 97 -11.25 -13.07 -8.06
C ARG A 97 -11.23 -12.31 -9.39
N ILE A 98 -12.35 -11.70 -9.78
CA ILE A 98 -12.42 -10.87 -10.99
C ILE A 98 -11.55 -9.62 -10.81
N LEU A 99 -11.75 -8.87 -9.72
CA LEU A 99 -11.03 -7.61 -9.45
C LEU A 99 -9.53 -7.80 -9.12
N SER A 100 -9.08 -9.02 -8.84
CA SER A 100 -7.66 -9.34 -8.61
C SER A 100 -6.97 -9.93 -9.85
N ASN A 101 -7.65 -10.03 -10.99
CA ASN A 101 -7.10 -10.65 -12.19
C ASN A 101 -6.34 -9.63 -13.06
N GLU A 102 -5.06 -9.88 -13.31
CA GLU A 102 -4.19 -9.00 -14.13
C GLU A 102 -4.63 -8.94 -15.61
N ALA A 103 -5.53 -9.82 -16.05
CA ALA A 103 -6.14 -9.73 -17.37
C ALA A 103 -6.94 -8.42 -17.59
N LEU A 104 -7.36 -7.76 -16.50
CA LEU A 104 -8.06 -6.47 -16.58
C LEU A 104 -7.18 -5.37 -17.17
N VAL A 105 -5.86 -5.46 -16.98
CA VAL A 105 -4.83 -4.55 -17.53
C VAL A 105 -4.04 -5.23 -18.66
N GLY A 106 -4.67 -6.20 -19.35
CA GLY A 106 -4.07 -6.87 -20.51
C GLY A 106 -3.00 -7.91 -20.20
N THR A 107 -2.68 -8.17 -18.93
CA THR A 107 -1.55 -9.04 -18.55
C THR A 107 -1.99 -10.47 -18.24
N LEU A 108 -1.34 -11.45 -18.87
CA LEU A 108 -1.46 -12.87 -18.52
C LEU A 108 -0.47 -13.22 -17.41
N ALA A 109 -0.99 -13.62 -16.25
CA ALA A 109 -0.16 -14.12 -15.15
C ALA A 109 -0.33 -15.64 -14.95
N TYR A 110 0.77 -16.38 -15.09
CA TYR A 110 0.84 -17.83 -14.93
C TYR A 110 1.67 -18.21 -13.70
N GLY A 111 1.40 -19.39 -13.12
CA GLY A 111 2.18 -19.89 -11.98
C GLY A 111 1.75 -19.35 -10.61
N LYS A 112 0.58 -18.72 -10.49
CA LYS A 112 0.09 -18.18 -9.21
C LYS A 112 -0.27 -19.24 -8.14
N HIS A 113 -0.42 -20.50 -8.53
CA HIS A 113 -0.84 -21.57 -7.61
C HIS A 113 0.18 -22.71 -7.61
N PRO A 114 0.64 -23.16 -6.43
CA PRO A 114 1.44 -24.37 -6.28
C PRO A 114 0.72 -25.56 -6.93
N ARG A 115 1.49 -26.45 -7.57
CA ARG A 115 0.97 -27.71 -8.12
C ARG A 115 1.74 -28.88 -7.53
N LYS A 116 1.12 -30.05 -7.52
CA LYS A 116 1.80 -31.30 -7.12
C LYS A 116 3.02 -31.49 -8.03
N GLY A 117 4.23 -31.45 -7.46
CA GLY A 117 5.50 -31.51 -8.20
C GLY A 117 6.16 -30.16 -8.52
N ASN A 118 5.50 -29.02 -8.25
CA ASN A 118 6.11 -27.69 -8.30
C ASN A 118 5.51 -26.79 -7.20
N PRO A 119 6.06 -26.85 -5.98
CA PRO A 119 5.52 -26.11 -4.83
C PRO A 119 5.85 -24.61 -4.86
N GLN A 120 6.88 -24.19 -5.60
CA GLN A 120 7.28 -22.79 -5.77
C GLN A 120 7.38 -22.42 -7.26
N PRO A 121 6.24 -22.35 -7.96
CA PRO A 121 6.23 -21.92 -9.35
C PRO A 121 6.69 -20.47 -9.49
N GLU A 122 7.63 -20.20 -10.40
CA GLU A 122 7.94 -18.83 -10.80
C GLU A 122 6.71 -18.21 -11.48
N ILE A 123 6.31 -17.03 -11.01
CA ILE A 123 5.19 -16.30 -11.61
C ILE A 123 5.69 -15.66 -12.91
N VAL A 124 5.17 -16.14 -14.03
CA VAL A 124 5.45 -15.58 -15.35
C VAL A 124 4.34 -14.62 -15.73
N ARG A 125 4.70 -13.39 -16.08
CA ARG A 125 3.79 -12.34 -16.58
C ARG A 125 4.10 -12.04 -18.04
N VAL A 126 3.07 -12.04 -18.86
CA VAL A 126 3.13 -11.63 -20.27
C VAL A 126 2.20 -10.43 -20.43
N LYS A 127 2.79 -9.24 -20.64
CA LYS A 127 2.04 -8.01 -20.89
C LYS A 127 1.40 -8.06 -22.28
N ASP A 128 0.36 -7.23 -22.49
CA ASP A 128 -0.32 -7.05 -23.77
C ASP A 128 -0.87 -8.34 -24.39
N PHE A 129 -1.21 -9.31 -23.55
CA PHE A 129 -1.78 -10.60 -23.96
C PHE A 129 -3.28 -10.52 -24.22
N PHE A 130 -3.99 -9.73 -23.41
CA PHE A 130 -5.43 -9.49 -23.52
C PHE A 130 -5.68 -8.04 -23.91
N PRO A 131 -6.79 -7.71 -24.59
CA PRO A 131 -7.23 -6.33 -24.69
C PRO A 131 -7.55 -5.83 -23.27
N ALA A 132 -6.91 -4.73 -22.87
CA ALA A 132 -7.09 -4.15 -21.55
C ALA A 132 -8.50 -3.57 -21.40
N ILE A 133 -9.16 -3.90 -20.29
CA ILE A 133 -10.46 -3.33 -19.93
C ILE A 133 -10.28 -2.10 -19.05
N LEU A 134 -9.23 -2.05 -18.24
CA LEU A 134 -8.84 -0.92 -17.39
C LEU A 134 -7.50 -0.34 -17.85
N SER A 135 -7.31 0.96 -17.68
CA SER A 135 -5.98 1.59 -17.82
C SER A 135 -5.04 1.17 -16.68
N GLU A 136 -3.74 1.43 -16.84
CA GLU A 136 -2.76 1.18 -15.76
C GLU A 136 -3.09 2.01 -14.51
N ASP A 137 -3.52 3.26 -14.66
CA ASP A 137 -3.91 4.14 -13.55
C ASP A 137 -5.18 3.64 -12.84
N GLU A 138 -6.15 3.12 -13.58
CA GLU A 138 -7.34 2.47 -13.01
C GLU A 138 -6.95 1.20 -12.26
N TRP A 139 -6.08 0.39 -12.84
CA TRP A 139 -5.57 -0.81 -12.20
C TRP A 139 -4.82 -0.49 -10.90
N GLN A 140 -3.94 0.52 -10.91
CA GLN A 140 -3.20 0.95 -9.72
C GLN A 140 -4.16 1.41 -8.62
N ARG A 141 -5.14 2.28 -8.94
CA ARG A 141 -6.18 2.70 -7.97
C ARG A 141 -6.96 1.52 -7.39
N LEU A 142 -7.30 0.53 -8.21
CA LEU A 142 -7.97 -0.69 -7.73
C LEU A 142 -7.06 -1.49 -6.80
N GLN A 143 -5.77 -1.62 -7.12
CA GLN A 143 -4.80 -2.34 -6.30
C GLN A 143 -4.59 -1.65 -4.95
N ASP A 144 -4.47 -0.32 -4.92
CA ASP A 144 -4.35 0.46 -3.69
C ASP A 144 -5.58 0.28 -2.81
N ARG A 145 -6.78 0.33 -3.40
CA ARG A 145 -8.04 0.04 -2.70
C ARG A 145 -8.08 -1.37 -2.13
N GLN A 146 -7.60 -2.37 -2.86
CA GLN A 146 -7.54 -3.74 -2.36
C GLN A 146 -6.52 -3.90 -1.23
N THR A 147 -5.39 -3.18 -1.28
CA THR A 147 -4.39 -3.16 -0.20
C THR A 147 -4.97 -2.55 1.07
N ILE A 148 -5.59 -1.36 0.97
CA ILE A 148 -6.26 -0.69 2.09
C ILE A 148 -7.30 -1.61 2.74
N ARG A 149 -8.09 -2.34 1.95
CA ARG A 149 -9.08 -3.31 2.45
C ARG A 149 -8.48 -4.51 3.18
N ARG A 150 -7.27 -4.93 2.82
CA ARG A 150 -6.58 -6.03 3.51
C ARG A 150 -6.02 -5.59 4.86
N GLU A 151 -5.55 -4.34 4.94
CA GLU A 151 -5.03 -3.73 6.16
C GLU A 151 -6.13 -3.34 7.15
N THR A 152 -7.24 -2.81 6.64
CA THR A 152 -8.39 -2.47 7.45
C THR A 152 -9.11 -3.75 7.87
N GLY A 153 -9.19 -4.00 9.18
CA GLY A 153 -9.72 -5.26 9.72
C GLY A 153 -11.11 -5.62 9.18
N ARG A 154 -11.36 -6.93 9.02
CA ARG A 154 -12.64 -7.47 8.52
C ARG A 154 -13.80 -7.07 9.45
N GLY A 155 -14.90 -6.55 8.90
CA GLY A 155 -16.12 -6.28 9.68
C GLY A 155 -17.03 -5.19 9.11
N ARG A 156 -17.90 -4.64 9.98
CA ARG A 156 -18.87 -3.55 9.68
C ARG A 156 -18.22 -2.17 9.51
N THR A 157 -16.90 -2.10 9.34
CA THR A 157 -16.13 -0.85 9.18
C THR A 157 -16.70 0.03 8.06
N HIS A 158 -17.07 -0.58 6.92
CA HIS A 158 -17.65 0.12 5.77
C HIS A 158 -19.10 0.57 5.98
N SER A 159 -19.86 -0.07 6.87
CA SER A 159 -21.26 0.28 7.15
C SER A 159 -21.43 1.15 8.40
N SER A 160 -20.33 1.45 9.09
CA SER A 160 -20.34 2.27 10.30
C SER A 160 -20.56 3.75 9.94
N PHE A 161 -21.39 4.44 10.72
CA PHE A 161 -21.62 5.89 10.61
C PHE A 161 -20.50 6.72 11.26
N TYR A 162 -19.52 6.07 11.89
CA TYR A 162 -18.32 6.71 12.43
C TYR A 162 -17.29 6.91 11.31
N LEU A 163 -16.87 8.15 11.10
CA LEU A 163 -16.03 8.56 9.98
C LEU A 163 -14.64 7.88 10.01
N LEU A 164 -14.00 7.86 11.18
CA LEU A 164 -12.67 7.28 11.40
C LEU A 164 -12.69 5.76 11.63
N SER A 165 -13.80 5.06 11.29
CA SER A 165 -13.83 3.60 11.42
C SER A 165 -12.78 2.95 10.52
N GLY A 166 -11.92 2.12 11.12
CA GLY A 166 -10.80 1.48 10.42
C GLY A 166 -9.55 2.36 10.32
N ILE A 167 -9.63 3.63 10.73
CA ILE A 167 -8.52 4.59 10.78
C ILE A 167 -8.10 4.83 12.24
N ALA A 168 -9.05 5.07 13.14
CA ALA A 168 -8.78 5.39 14.54
C ALA A 168 -8.08 4.24 15.29
N ARG A 169 -6.95 4.54 15.92
CA ARG A 169 -6.12 3.66 16.74
C ARG A 169 -5.91 4.29 18.11
N CYS A 170 -5.75 3.44 19.12
CA CYS A 170 -5.36 3.89 20.45
C CYS A 170 -3.87 4.25 20.43
N GLY A 171 -3.51 5.48 20.75
CA GLY A 171 -2.11 5.92 20.81
C GLY A 171 -1.27 5.18 21.85
N HIS A 172 -1.90 4.65 22.90
CA HIS A 172 -1.18 3.95 23.97
C HIS A 172 -0.84 2.49 23.68
N CYS A 173 -1.71 1.76 22.96
CA CYS A 173 -1.52 0.32 22.72
C CYS A 173 -1.50 -0.08 21.24
N GLY A 174 -1.65 0.89 20.32
CA GLY A 174 -1.78 0.69 18.87
C GLY A 174 -3.03 -0.08 18.44
N GLY A 175 -3.87 -0.51 19.39
CA GLY A 175 -5.07 -1.30 19.12
C GLY A 175 -6.13 -0.51 18.35
N PRO A 176 -7.03 -1.20 17.61
CA PRO A 176 -8.12 -0.52 16.92
C PRO A 176 -9.06 0.18 17.91
N MET A 177 -9.63 1.31 17.50
CA MET A 177 -10.74 1.95 18.20
C MET A 177 -12.06 1.64 17.50
N THR A 178 -13.11 1.44 18.30
CA THR A 178 -14.47 1.17 17.84
C THR A 178 -15.41 2.27 18.28
N GLY A 179 -16.33 2.64 17.40
CA GLY A 179 -17.44 3.53 17.73
C GLY A 179 -18.43 2.85 18.68
N LYS A 180 -18.88 3.58 19.70
CA LYS A 180 -19.88 3.17 20.69
C LYS A 180 -20.89 4.29 20.87
N ALA A 181 -22.13 4.03 20.46
CA ALA A 181 -23.24 4.90 20.78
C ALA A 181 -23.62 4.69 22.26
N GLY A 182 -23.63 5.78 23.02
CA GLY A 182 -24.15 5.80 24.38
C GLY A 182 -25.66 5.61 24.39
N ALA A 183 -26.20 5.29 25.57
CA ALA A 183 -27.64 5.34 25.78
C ALA A 183 -28.15 6.78 25.50
N PRO A 184 -29.32 6.93 24.87
CA PRO A 184 -29.90 8.25 24.68
C PRO A 184 -30.15 8.90 26.04
N TYR A 185 -29.71 10.14 26.19
CA TYR A 185 -29.91 10.93 27.40
C TYR A 185 -30.46 12.30 27.01
N LYS A 186 -31.61 12.68 27.59
CA LYS A 186 -32.36 13.90 27.24
C LYS A 186 -32.57 14.05 25.72
N GLY A 187 -32.96 12.96 25.07
CA GLY A 187 -33.21 12.93 23.61
C GLY A 187 -31.95 13.01 22.73
N LYS A 188 -30.74 13.07 23.31
CA LYS A 188 -29.48 13.11 22.56
C LYS A 188 -28.73 11.78 22.67
N GLN A 189 -28.24 11.28 21.55
CA GLN A 189 -27.38 10.11 21.51
C GLN A 189 -25.91 10.54 21.40
N TYR A 190 -25.08 10.13 22.36
CA TYR A 190 -23.66 10.48 22.38
C TYR A 190 -22.83 9.43 21.63
N LEU A 191 -22.14 9.85 20.59
CA LEU A 191 -21.27 8.99 19.79
C LEU A 191 -19.83 9.14 20.25
N ASN A 192 -19.17 8.02 20.54
CA ASN A 192 -17.80 8.02 21.06
C ASN A 192 -16.94 6.94 20.41
N TYR A 193 -15.64 7.20 20.28
CA TYR A 193 -14.63 6.18 20.02
C TYR A 193 -14.06 5.65 21.33
N ARG A 194 -13.81 4.34 21.39
CA ARG A 194 -13.13 3.68 22.51
C ARG A 194 -12.16 2.62 22.00
N CYS A 195 -11.02 2.48 22.68
CA CYS A 195 -10.08 1.40 22.39
C CYS A 195 -10.74 0.02 22.56
N SER A 196 -10.72 -0.80 21.51
CA SER A 196 -11.37 -2.12 21.52
C SER A 196 -10.64 -3.14 22.39
N ARG A 197 -9.34 -2.92 22.67
CA ARG A 197 -8.57 -3.77 23.58
C ARG A 197 -8.94 -3.51 25.04
N SER A 198 -9.06 -2.24 25.44
CA SER A 198 -9.46 -1.89 26.82
C SER A 198 -10.90 -2.28 27.13
N THR A 199 -11.78 -2.41 26.13
CA THR A 199 -13.11 -2.99 26.32
C THR A 199 -13.13 -4.49 26.57
N LYS A 200 -12.06 -5.20 26.17
CA LYS A 200 -11.95 -6.66 26.35
C LYS A 200 -11.28 -7.00 27.68
N SER A 201 -10.18 -6.33 27.99
CA SER A 201 -9.47 -6.50 29.27
C SER A 201 -8.60 -5.27 29.55
N ARG A 202 -8.45 -4.94 30.83
CA ARG A 202 -7.54 -3.87 31.29
C ARG A 202 -6.07 -4.25 31.16
N GLU A 203 -5.75 -5.54 31.09
CA GLU A 203 -4.40 -6.03 30.84
C GLU A 203 -3.96 -5.76 29.40
N LEU A 204 -4.89 -5.78 28.44
CA LEU A 204 -4.58 -5.52 27.03
C LEU A 204 -4.42 -4.02 26.72
N CYS A 205 -5.06 -3.16 27.52
CA CYS A 205 -4.89 -1.72 27.48
C CYS A 205 -5.50 -1.11 28.74
N SER A 206 -4.67 -0.45 29.55
CA SER A 206 -5.09 0.26 30.76
C SER A 206 -5.88 1.53 30.44
N PHE A 207 -5.75 2.08 29.23
CA PHE A 207 -6.40 3.30 28.79
C PHE A 207 -7.79 3.01 28.19
N TYR A 208 -8.83 3.39 28.93
CA TYR A 208 -10.24 3.06 28.66
C TYR A 208 -11.13 4.27 28.38
N ASN A 209 -10.52 5.45 28.23
CA ASN A 209 -11.24 6.68 27.98
C ASN A 209 -12.09 6.58 26.70
N SER A 210 -13.27 7.17 26.79
CA SER A 210 -14.13 7.37 25.62
C SER A 210 -13.82 8.76 25.05
N HIS A 211 -13.63 8.84 23.74
CA HIS A 211 -13.37 10.09 23.03
C HIS A 211 -14.60 10.47 22.21
N SER A 212 -15.04 11.73 22.30
CA SER A 212 -16.21 12.21 21.56
C SER A 212 -15.96 12.10 20.06
N ALA A 213 -16.82 11.34 19.35
CA ALA A 213 -16.66 11.15 17.91
C ALA A 213 -16.78 12.46 17.12
N PRO A 214 -17.79 13.32 17.35
CA PRO A 214 -17.87 14.60 16.65
C PRO A 214 -16.67 15.53 16.87
N LYS A 215 -16.10 15.55 18.09
CA LYS A 215 -14.92 16.37 18.38
C LYS A 215 -13.68 15.82 17.67
N LEU A 216 -13.46 14.51 17.77
CA LEU A 216 -12.31 13.84 17.17
C LEU A 216 -12.35 13.95 15.64
N GLU A 217 -13.50 13.66 15.04
CA GLU A 217 -13.69 13.73 13.59
C GLU A 217 -13.50 15.15 13.06
N ARG A 218 -14.04 16.16 13.77
CA ARG A 218 -13.83 17.56 13.42
C ARG A 218 -12.35 17.95 13.49
N ALA A 219 -11.65 17.60 14.57
CA ALA A 219 -10.23 17.93 14.72
C ALA A 219 -9.37 17.34 13.59
N VAL A 220 -9.65 16.08 13.20
CA VAL A 220 -8.95 15.46 12.06
C VAL A 220 -9.27 16.18 10.75
N LEU A 221 -10.53 16.54 10.49
CA LEU A 221 -10.91 17.25 9.28
C LEU A 221 -10.37 18.68 9.23
N GLU A 222 -10.37 19.41 10.34
CA GLU A 222 -9.79 20.75 10.45
C GLU A 222 -8.29 20.71 10.22
N TYR A 223 -7.58 19.73 10.79
CA TYR A 223 -6.16 19.53 10.53
C TYR A 223 -5.89 19.24 9.06
N LEU A 224 -6.63 18.30 8.45
CA LEU A 224 -6.51 18.03 7.01
C LEU A 224 -6.85 19.28 6.17
N GLY A 225 -7.79 20.10 6.62
CA GLY A 225 -8.12 21.41 6.03
C GLY A 225 -6.96 22.38 5.95
N GLN A 226 -5.98 22.31 6.85
CA GLN A 226 -4.77 23.14 6.75
C GLN A 226 -3.92 22.75 5.53
N PHE A 227 -4.04 21.50 5.07
CA PHE A 227 -3.29 21.01 3.92
C PHE A 227 -4.03 21.18 2.59
N SER A 228 -5.24 21.72 2.58
CA SER A 228 -5.98 21.94 1.31
C SER A 228 -5.46 23.10 0.49
N ASP A 229 -4.64 23.97 1.10
CA ASP A 229 -4.01 25.10 0.43
C ASP A 229 -2.52 24.80 0.18
N PRO A 230 -2.10 24.59 -1.08
CA PRO A 230 -0.71 24.34 -1.43
C PRO A 230 0.24 25.43 -0.91
N GLU A 231 -0.17 26.70 -0.87
CA GLU A 231 0.66 27.80 -0.38
C GLU A 231 0.87 27.72 1.14
N LEU A 232 -0.18 27.38 1.88
CA LEU A 232 -0.12 27.20 3.33
C LEU A 232 0.75 25.99 3.71
N VAL A 233 0.68 24.90 2.92
CA VAL A 233 1.53 23.72 3.12
C VAL A 233 2.99 24.03 2.85
N GLN A 234 3.31 24.76 1.79
CA GLN A 234 4.68 25.20 1.55
C GLN A 234 5.19 26.12 2.66
N ALA A 235 4.34 27.02 3.20
CA ALA A 235 4.70 27.85 4.33
C ALA A 235 4.97 27.02 5.62
N HIS A 236 4.14 26.00 5.89
CA HIS A 236 4.33 25.10 7.03
C HIS A 236 5.55 24.20 6.90
N LEU A 237 5.82 23.66 5.70
CA LEU A 237 7.03 22.90 5.41
C LEU A 237 8.27 23.79 5.54
N ALA A 238 8.27 24.97 4.92
CA ALA A 238 9.37 25.92 5.02
C ALA A 238 9.67 26.34 6.48
N ALA A 239 8.63 26.50 7.31
CA ALA A 239 8.77 26.81 8.73
C ALA A 239 9.30 25.63 9.58
N ALA A 240 9.03 24.38 9.17
CA ALA A 240 9.53 23.18 9.83
C ALA A 240 10.92 22.73 9.34
N GLU A 241 11.31 23.08 8.11
CA GLU A 241 12.40 22.39 7.38
C GLU A 241 13.83 22.96 7.54
N THR A 242 14.07 24.19 7.99
CA THR A 242 15.32 24.81 7.50
C THR A 242 16.62 24.45 8.24
N GLN A 243 16.61 24.01 9.50
CA GLN A 243 17.86 23.91 10.27
C GLN A 243 18.24 22.49 10.69
N GLU A 244 17.30 21.69 11.18
CA GLU A 244 17.61 20.34 11.66
C GLU A 244 17.83 19.35 10.50
N ILE A 245 17.08 19.48 9.40
CA ILE A 245 17.26 18.65 8.20
C ILE A 245 18.60 18.96 7.53
N LYS A 246 18.84 20.25 7.22
CA LYS A 246 20.12 20.66 6.62
C LYS A 246 21.33 20.27 7.45
N SER A 247 21.22 20.34 8.78
CA SER A 247 22.30 19.89 9.68
C SER A 247 22.54 18.38 9.60
N ARG A 248 21.50 17.57 9.50
CA ARG A 248 21.62 16.10 9.42
C ARG A 248 22.01 15.61 8.03
N GLU A 249 21.60 16.31 6.96
CA GLU A 249 22.07 16.06 5.60
C GLU A 249 23.55 16.37 5.46
N SER A 250 24.00 17.52 6.00
CA SER A 250 25.43 17.85 6.07
C SER A 250 26.22 16.80 6.86
N GLU A 251 25.67 16.31 7.98
CA GLU A 251 26.30 15.24 8.77
C GLU A 251 26.42 13.94 7.97
N LEU A 252 25.39 13.59 7.18
CA LEU A 252 25.42 12.40 6.32
C LEU A 252 26.50 12.50 5.25
N GLU A 253 26.63 13.65 4.58
CA GLU A 253 27.68 13.90 3.59
C GLU A 253 29.10 13.76 4.20
N ASP A 254 29.28 14.24 5.43
CA ASP A 254 30.56 14.13 6.14
C ASP A 254 30.89 12.67 6.51
N VAL A 255 29.89 11.90 6.95
CA VAL A 255 30.04 10.46 7.27
C VAL A 255 30.38 9.65 6.01
N GLU A 256 29.70 9.92 4.89
CA GLU A 256 29.97 9.27 3.60
C GLU A 256 31.38 9.55 3.10
N ARG A 257 31.83 10.80 3.25
CA ARG A 257 33.20 11.20 2.89
C ARG A 257 34.23 10.46 3.74
N ALA A 258 34.01 10.38 5.05
CA ALA A 258 34.89 9.67 5.96
C ALA A 258 34.99 8.16 5.64
N LEU A 259 33.86 7.51 5.31
CA LEU A 259 33.84 6.11 4.88
C LEU A 259 34.67 5.90 3.60
N LYS A 260 34.51 6.78 2.61
CA LYS A 260 35.27 6.72 1.35
C LYS A 260 36.77 6.90 1.56
N ASP A 261 37.17 7.80 2.46
CA ASP A 261 38.57 8.01 2.80
C ASP A 261 39.18 6.79 3.51
N LEU A 262 38.44 6.13 4.40
CA LEU A 262 38.87 4.90 5.07
C LEU A 262 38.98 3.72 4.08
N GLU A 263 38.07 3.59 3.12
CA GLU A 263 38.17 2.60 2.04
C GLU A 263 39.41 2.83 1.16
N ALA A 264 39.74 4.09 0.86
CA ALA A 264 40.95 4.44 0.12
C ALA A 264 42.21 4.07 0.91
N GLN A 265 42.23 4.32 2.22
CA GLN A 265 43.33 3.92 3.10
C GLN A 265 43.50 2.41 3.15
N PHE A 266 42.41 1.65 3.28
CA PHE A 266 42.44 0.18 3.26
C PHE A 266 43.01 -0.34 1.95
N THR A 267 42.57 0.21 0.81
CA THR A 267 43.05 -0.17 -0.53
C THR A 267 44.55 0.12 -0.68
N LYS A 268 45.02 1.23 -0.13
CA LYS A 268 46.45 1.59 -0.11
C LYS A 268 47.27 0.62 0.73
N HIS A 269 46.81 0.26 1.93
CA HIS A 269 47.48 -0.75 2.76
C HIS A 269 47.51 -2.11 2.08
N LEU A 270 46.47 -2.48 1.32
CA LEU A 270 46.43 -3.73 0.57
C LEU A 270 47.45 -3.74 -0.57
N ASP A 271 47.63 -2.62 -1.27
CA ASP A 271 48.69 -2.46 -2.28
C ASP A 271 50.09 -2.57 -1.66
N PHE A 272 50.31 -2.03 -0.45
CA PHE A 272 51.59 -2.17 0.26
C PHE A 272 51.88 -3.62 0.67
N LEU A 273 50.87 -4.38 1.10
CA LEU A 273 51.02 -5.81 1.37
C LEU A 273 51.36 -6.59 0.09
N LYS A 274 50.71 -6.28 -1.04
CA LYS A 274 51.00 -6.92 -2.35
C LYS A 274 52.40 -6.65 -2.88
N ARG A 275 53.01 -5.54 -2.46
CA ARG A 275 54.37 -5.14 -2.85
C ARG A 275 55.43 -5.57 -1.82
N ASP A 276 55.04 -6.38 -0.83
CA ASP A 276 55.89 -6.82 0.28
C ASP A 276 56.51 -5.67 1.09
N ILE A 277 55.89 -4.47 1.06
CA ILE A 277 56.29 -3.30 1.87
C ILE A 277 55.80 -3.46 3.32
N LEU A 278 54.65 -4.11 3.50
CA LEU A 278 54.09 -4.49 4.81
C LEU A 278 54.01 -6.02 4.90
N ASN A 279 54.19 -6.56 6.11
CA ASN A 279 53.84 -7.96 6.38
C ASN A 279 52.39 -8.10 6.89
N GLU A 280 51.89 -9.33 6.95
CA GLU A 280 50.51 -9.64 7.35
C GLU A 280 50.16 -9.10 8.75
N LYS A 281 51.09 -9.17 9.71
CA LYS A 281 50.86 -8.67 11.08
C LYS A 281 50.75 -7.14 11.12
N GLU A 282 51.57 -6.45 10.33
CA GLU A 282 51.55 -4.99 10.22
C GLU A 282 50.29 -4.51 9.49
N PHE A 283 49.86 -5.22 8.45
CA PHE A 283 48.61 -4.93 7.74
C PHE A 283 47.38 -5.06 8.66
N VAL A 284 47.31 -6.13 9.45
CA VAL A 284 46.22 -6.33 10.42
C VAL A 284 46.20 -5.20 11.43
N LYS A 285 47.35 -4.85 12.02
CA LYS A 285 47.46 -3.78 13.02
C LYS A 285 47.10 -2.40 12.45
N ALA A 286 47.52 -2.11 11.22
CA ALA A 286 47.22 -0.84 10.55
C ALA A 286 45.73 -0.68 10.20
N ASN A 287 45.01 -1.79 10.02
CA ASN A 287 43.60 -1.78 9.62
C ASN A 287 42.62 -2.05 10.77
N GLU A 288 43.09 -2.43 11.96
CA GLU A 288 42.24 -2.71 13.12
C GLU A 288 41.48 -1.45 13.59
N ALA A 289 42.19 -0.32 13.71
CA ALA A 289 41.57 0.98 14.03
C ALA A 289 40.61 1.46 12.92
N CYS A 290 40.99 1.25 11.66
CA CYS A 290 40.19 1.60 10.49
C CYS A 290 38.88 0.80 10.45
N ARG A 291 38.93 -0.50 10.77
CA ARG A 291 37.74 -1.37 10.86
C ARG A 291 36.75 -0.91 11.93
N SER A 292 37.26 -0.55 13.12
CA SER A 292 36.40 -0.05 14.20
C SER A 292 35.74 1.28 13.85
N GLN A 293 36.44 2.16 13.14
CA GLN A 293 35.88 3.43 12.66
C GLN A 293 34.82 3.22 11.57
N VAL A 294 35.06 2.31 10.61
CA VAL A 294 34.08 1.95 9.58
C VAL A 294 32.79 1.41 10.21
N GLU A 295 32.89 0.52 11.20
CA GLU A 295 31.71 -0.03 11.88
C GLU A 295 30.88 1.06 12.57
N GLY A 296 31.52 2.00 13.28
CA GLY A 296 30.84 3.12 13.92
C GLY A 296 30.18 4.08 12.92
N LEU A 297 30.89 4.44 11.86
CA LEU A 297 30.38 5.33 10.81
C LEU A 297 29.23 4.68 10.02
N GLN A 298 29.29 3.37 9.77
CA GLN A 298 28.22 2.64 9.08
C GLN A 298 26.93 2.59 9.91
N ILE A 299 27.04 2.43 11.24
CA ILE A 299 25.88 2.52 12.13
C ILE A 299 25.27 3.92 12.04
N ARG A 300 26.10 4.97 12.11
CA ARG A 300 25.64 6.36 12.06
C ARG A 300 25.00 6.71 10.71
N GLN A 301 25.60 6.26 9.60
CA GLN A 301 25.05 6.41 8.25
C GLN A 301 23.63 5.81 8.18
N ASN A 302 23.47 4.56 8.63
CA ASN A 302 22.17 3.89 8.63
C ASN A 302 21.11 4.62 9.49
N GLU A 303 21.50 5.25 10.60
CA GLU A 303 20.60 6.07 11.42
C GLU A 303 20.16 7.34 10.69
N LEU A 304 21.12 8.05 10.09
CA LEU A 304 20.88 9.28 9.34
C LEU A 304 20.04 9.01 8.08
N ASP A 305 20.34 7.96 7.32
CA ASP A 305 19.56 7.54 6.14
C ASP A 305 18.10 7.26 6.50
N ARG A 306 17.86 6.47 7.56
CA ARG A 306 16.49 6.19 8.01
C ARG A 306 15.75 7.45 8.43
N TRP A 307 16.46 8.42 9.00
CA TRP A 307 15.86 9.68 9.41
C TRP A 307 15.55 10.57 8.20
N VAL A 308 16.47 10.70 7.25
CA VAL A 308 16.30 11.47 6.01
C VAL A 308 15.20 10.85 5.13
N GLU A 309 15.15 9.53 5.00
CA GLU A 309 14.07 8.81 4.30
C GLU A 309 12.69 9.06 4.95
N LYS A 310 12.65 9.17 6.29
CA LYS A 310 11.41 9.48 7.01
C LYS A 310 10.96 10.91 6.73
N GLN A 311 11.88 11.87 6.69
CA GLN A 311 11.55 13.29 6.42
C GLN A 311 11.20 13.54 4.95
N SER A 312 11.98 13.03 4.01
CA SER A 312 11.68 13.10 2.57
C SER A 312 10.35 12.43 2.21
N GLY A 313 9.98 11.35 2.91
CA GLY A 313 8.65 10.74 2.83
C GLY A 313 7.52 11.65 3.33
N ILE A 314 7.79 12.51 4.32
CA ILE A 314 6.85 13.52 4.82
C ILE A 314 6.75 14.69 3.84
N THR A 315 7.86 15.21 3.31
CA THR A 315 7.88 16.31 2.32
C THR A 315 7.20 15.89 1.02
N SER A 316 7.53 14.72 0.47
CA SER A 316 6.88 14.21 -0.76
C SER A 316 5.40 13.87 -0.58
N ALA A 317 4.99 13.40 0.60
CA ALA A 317 3.57 13.29 0.93
C ALA A 317 2.94 14.70 0.98
N ALA A 318 3.56 15.65 1.65
CA ALA A 318 3.07 17.03 1.79
C ALA A 318 3.03 17.82 0.47
N GLU A 319 3.80 17.45 -0.56
CA GLU A 319 3.70 18.03 -1.91
C GLU A 319 2.53 17.46 -2.74
N ARG A 320 2.17 16.18 -2.55
CA ARG A 320 1.05 15.53 -3.27
C ARG A 320 -0.30 15.76 -2.59
N LEU A 321 -0.30 15.81 -1.26
CA LEU A 321 -1.49 15.93 -0.43
C LEU A 321 -2.35 17.17 -0.76
N PRO A 322 -1.83 18.36 -1.09
CA PRO A 322 -2.66 19.55 -1.27
C PRO A 322 -3.66 19.46 -2.42
N GLY A 323 -3.25 18.92 -3.58
CA GLY A 323 -4.15 18.72 -4.71
C GLY A 323 -5.24 17.68 -4.43
N GLU A 324 -4.87 16.58 -3.74
CA GLU A 324 -5.82 15.54 -3.35
C GLU A 324 -6.76 16.00 -2.24
N ILE A 325 -6.27 16.75 -1.26
CA ILE A 325 -7.02 17.27 -0.11
C ILE A 325 -7.96 18.41 -0.52
N LYS A 326 -7.55 19.31 -1.44
CA LYS A 326 -8.43 20.37 -1.95
C LYS A 326 -9.65 19.79 -2.66
N THR A 327 -9.42 18.91 -3.63
CA THR A 327 -10.47 18.18 -4.34
C THR A 327 -11.34 17.40 -3.36
N PHE A 328 -10.71 16.78 -2.35
CA PHE A 328 -11.39 16.05 -1.30
C PHE A 328 -12.34 16.91 -0.47
N LEU A 329 -11.93 18.09 0.03
CA LEU A 329 -12.75 18.92 0.93
C LEU A 329 -13.90 19.65 0.23
N GLU A 330 -13.68 20.09 -1.01
CA GLU A 330 -14.73 20.71 -1.83
C GLU A 330 -15.89 19.72 -2.06
N ASP A 331 -15.58 18.45 -2.30
CA ASP A 331 -16.58 17.40 -2.51
C ASP A 331 -17.06 16.72 -1.20
N PHE A 332 -16.33 16.88 -0.09
CA PHE A 332 -16.53 16.11 1.14
C PHE A 332 -17.92 16.32 1.77
N GLN A 333 -18.42 17.55 1.80
CA GLN A 333 -19.63 17.90 2.54
C GLN A 333 -20.92 17.38 1.88
N GLY A 334 -20.90 17.13 0.56
CA GLY A 334 -22.04 16.58 -0.19
C GLY A 334 -22.10 15.05 -0.21
N MET A 335 -21.07 14.36 0.28
CA MET A 335 -20.95 12.90 0.20
C MET A 335 -21.59 12.18 1.40
N ASP A 336 -22.05 10.95 1.16
CA ASP A 336 -22.43 10.04 2.23
C ASP A 336 -21.19 9.61 3.07
N VAL A 337 -21.39 9.34 4.37
CA VAL A 337 -20.31 9.03 5.32
C VAL A 337 -19.41 7.87 4.88
N ARG A 338 -19.93 6.91 4.11
CA ARG A 338 -19.12 5.79 3.60
C ARG A 338 -18.17 6.27 2.50
N ARG A 339 -18.60 7.15 1.60
CA ARG A 339 -17.72 7.80 0.61
C ARG A 339 -16.69 8.69 1.30
N GLN A 340 -17.10 9.54 2.24
CA GLN A 340 -16.19 10.37 3.04
C GLN A 340 -15.08 9.53 3.70
N LYS A 341 -15.45 8.43 4.37
CA LYS A 341 -14.49 7.48 4.95
C LYS A 341 -13.58 6.84 3.92
N SER A 342 -14.12 6.49 2.75
CA SER A 342 -13.33 5.93 1.65
C SER A 342 -12.18 6.85 1.27
N HIS A 343 -12.45 8.14 1.12
CA HIS A 343 -11.41 9.11 0.80
C HIS A 343 -10.44 9.30 1.96
N LEU A 344 -10.91 9.40 3.20
CA LEU A 344 -9.99 9.44 4.35
C LEU A 344 -9.08 8.21 4.44
N GLN A 345 -9.56 7.04 4.04
CA GLN A 345 -8.75 5.82 4.02
C GLN A 345 -7.69 5.80 2.93
N THR A 346 -7.76 6.64 1.88
CA THR A 346 -6.65 6.79 0.91
C THR A 346 -5.57 7.72 1.43
N LEU A 347 -5.95 8.72 2.23
CA LEU A 347 -5.02 9.70 2.80
C LEU A 347 -4.37 9.19 4.09
N LEU A 348 -5.17 8.65 5.00
CA LEU A 348 -4.76 8.25 6.34
C LEU A 348 -4.66 6.73 6.47
N LYS A 349 -3.52 6.29 6.98
CA LYS A 349 -3.29 4.91 7.41
C LYS A 349 -3.83 4.69 8.82
N ALA A 350 -3.57 5.65 9.72
CA ALA A 350 -4.07 5.61 11.09
C ALA A 350 -4.20 7.02 11.69
N ALA A 351 -5.09 7.14 12.67
CA ALA A 351 -5.16 8.29 13.58
C ALA A 351 -5.02 7.78 15.01
N TYR A 352 -3.86 8.00 15.62
CA TYR A 352 -3.54 7.56 16.98
C TYR A 352 -4.07 8.57 17.99
N VAL A 353 -5.04 8.14 18.80
CA VAL A 353 -5.70 8.98 19.80
C VAL A 353 -5.11 8.69 21.17
N TYR A 354 -4.52 9.71 21.80
CA TYR A 354 -3.92 9.65 23.13
C TYR A 354 -4.86 10.24 24.19
N GLY A 355 -4.43 10.20 25.46
CA GLY A 355 -5.09 10.97 26.51
C GLY A 355 -4.87 12.47 26.30
N HIS A 356 -5.68 13.31 26.95
CA HIS A 356 -5.51 14.78 26.93
C HIS A 356 -5.60 15.42 25.53
N ASP A 357 -6.57 15.00 24.73
CA ASP A 357 -6.91 15.62 23.44
C ASP A 357 -5.78 15.68 22.39
N THR A 358 -4.76 14.81 22.53
CA THR A 358 -3.67 14.69 21.54
C THR A 358 -3.97 13.61 20.50
N ILE A 359 -3.75 13.92 19.22
CA ILE A 359 -3.96 13.03 18.08
C ILE A 359 -2.72 13.08 17.18
N GLU A 360 -2.21 11.92 16.79
CA GLU A 360 -1.15 11.81 15.77
C GLU A 360 -1.72 11.13 14.52
N LEU A 361 -1.48 11.73 13.35
CA LEU A 361 -1.94 11.20 12.07
C LEU A 361 -0.79 10.51 11.33
N GLU A 362 -1.02 9.29 10.89
CA GLU A 362 -0.13 8.53 10.01
C GLU A 362 -0.72 8.54 8.59
N PHE A 363 -0.06 9.26 7.68
CA PHE A 363 -0.46 9.33 6.27
C PHE A 363 -0.01 8.10 5.48
N ARG A 364 -0.71 7.82 4.38
CA ARG A 364 -0.32 6.79 3.40
C ARG A 364 0.75 7.37 2.47
N LYS A 365 1.70 6.51 2.06
CA LYS A 365 2.79 6.85 1.16
C LYS A 365 2.36 6.80 -0.31
#